data_AF-A0A7Y3G9P7-F1
#
_entry.id   AF-A0A7Y3G9P7-F1
#
_cell.length_a   1.000
_cell.length_b   1.000
_cell.length_c   1.000
_cell.angle_alpha   90.00
_cell.angle_beta   90.00
_cell.angle_gamma   90.00
#
_symmetry.space_group_name_H-M   'P 1'
#
loop_
_entity.id
_entity.type
_entity.pdbx_description
1 polymer ?
#
loop_
_entity_poly.entity_id
_entity_poly.type
_entity_poly.pdbx_seq_one_letter_code
_entity_poly.pdbx_strand_id
1 'polypeptide(L)' 'MPILVSGSIAVDHIMVFRDRFRNHIQPDKIHVINVAFHVPQM' A
#
# COMPACT_ATOMS: atom_id res chain seq x y z
N MET A 1 -14.11 27.55 22.78
CA MET A 1 -14.58 26.17 22.97
C MET A 1 -13.46 25.24 22.54
N PRO A 2 -12.80 24.52 23.47
CA PRO A 2 -11.75 23.57 23.11
C PRO A 2 -12.32 22.28 22.53
N ILE A 3 -11.66 21.72 21.51
CA ILE A 3 -12.01 20.42 20.90
C ILE A 3 -10.87 19.45 21.19
N LEU A 4 -11.19 18.30 21.77
CA LEU A 4 -10.25 17.19 21.93
C LEU A 4 -10.29 16.33 20.67
N VAL A 5 -9.17 16.25 19.97
CA VAL A 5 -8.99 15.30 18.88
C VAL A 5 -8.13 14.16 19.41
N SER A 6 -8.72 12.96 19.46
CA SER A 6 -8.01 11.72 19.79
C SER A 6 -7.93 10.86 18.53
N GLY A 7 -6.78 10.28 18.27
CA GLY A 7 -6.50 9.53 17.05
C GLY A 7 -5.03 9.12 16.96
N SER A 8 -4.68 8.49 15.86
CA SER A 8 -3.31 8.06 15.58
C SER A 8 -2.40 9.24 15.28
N ILE A 9 -1.16 9.16 15.79
CA ILE A 9 -0.04 9.99 15.34
C ILE A 9 0.91 9.04 14.62
N ALA A 10 1.13 9.26 13.32
CA ALA A 10 1.93 8.38 12.49
C ALA A 10 2.71 9.18 11.44
N VAL A 11 3.80 8.57 10.96
CA VAL A 11 4.54 9.01 9.78
C VAL A 11 4.24 8.03 8.66
N ASP A 12 3.59 8.52 7.62
CA ASP A 12 3.21 7.67 6.49
C ASP A 12 4.36 7.57 5.47
N HIS A 13 4.69 6.34 5.09
CA HIS A 13 5.58 6.05 3.96
C HIS A 13 4.71 5.56 2.79
N ILE A 14 4.15 6.51 2.04
CA ILE A 14 3.20 6.22 0.97
C ILE A 14 3.97 6.02 -0.34
N MET A 15 3.86 4.81 -0.92
CA MET A 15 4.44 4.48 -2.21
C MET A 15 3.34 4.31 -3.27
N VAL A 16 3.46 5.03 -4.39
CA VAL A 16 2.44 5.02 -5.45
C VAL A 16 2.82 4.06 -6.57
N PHE A 17 2.19 2.90 -6.60
CA PHE A 17 2.23 2.00 -7.75
C PHE A 17 1.20 2.44 -8.79
N ARG A 18 1.64 2.89 -9.98
CA ARG A 18 0.77 3.45 -11.03
C ARG A 18 0.08 2.39 -11.90
N ASP A 19 -0.39 1.31 -11.29
CA ASP A 19 -1.23 0.27 -11.89
C ASP A 19 -2.06 -0.41 -10.80
N ARG A 20 -2.91 -1.37 -11.16
CA ARG A 20 -3.78 -2.11 -10.24
C ARG A 20 -3.14 -3.44 -9.92
N PHE A 21 -3.02 -3.79 -8.63
CA PHE A 21 -2.44 -5.07 -8.21
C PHE A 21 -3.11 -6.30 -8.83
N ARG A 22 -4.43 -6.25 -9.11
CA ARG A 22 -5.15 -7.33 -9.81
C ARG A 22 -4.58 -7.71 -11.19
N ASN A 23 -3.84 -6.81 -11.84
CA ASN A 23 -3.23 -7.07 -13.14
C ASN A 23 -1.92 -7.85 -13.00
N HIS A 24 -1.33 -7.88 -11.80
CA HIS A 24 -0.01 -8.45 -11.52
C HIS A 24 -0.06 -9.66 -10.58
N ILE A 25 -1.19 -9.87 -9.90
CA ILE A 25 -1.43 -11.02 -9.02
C ILE A 25 -2.00 -12.18 -9.85
N GLN A 26 -1.37 -13.34 -9.76
CA GLN A 26 -1.85 -14.59 -10.37
C GLN A 26 -2.70 -15.37 -9.35
N PRO A 27 -4.02 -15.50 -9.54
CA PRO A 27 -4.91 -16.15 -8.56
C PRO A 27 -4.52 -17.59 -8.26
N ASP A 28 -4.09 -18.34 -9.26
CA ASP A 28 -3.71 -19.75 -9.11
C ASP A 28 -2.46 -19.94 -8.24
N LYS A 29 -1.68 -18.88 -8.03
CA LYS A 29 -0.42 -18.89 -7.25
C LYS A 29 -0.55 -18.20 -5.90
N ILE A 30 -1.76 -17.97 -5.40
CA ILE A 30 -2.00 -17.31 -4.10
C ILE A 30 -1.31 -18.05 -2.93
N HIS A 31 -1.18 -19.36 -3.03
CA HIS A 31 -0.54 -20.20 -2.02
C HIS A 31 0.99 -20.04 -1.96
N VAL A 32 1.62 -19.42 -2.97
CA VAL A 32 3.06 -19.09 -3.02
C VAL A 32 3.24 -17.67 -3.59
N ILE A 33 2.66 -16.67 -2.92
CA ILE A 33 2.78 -15.27 -3.36
C ILE A 33 4.19 -14.74 -3.06
N ASN A 34 4.89 -14.36 -4.12
CA ASN A 34 6.10 -13.56 -4.06
C ASN A 34 6.00 -12.47 -5.14
N VAL A 35 5.89 -11.20 -4.73
CA VAL A 35 5.69 -10.05 -5.61
C VAL A 35 6.64 -8.92 -5.24
N ALA A 36 7.15 -8.23 -6.26
CA ALA A 36 7.93 -7.00 -6.11
C ALA A 36 7.41 -5.99 -7.14
N PHE A 37 7.11 -4.77 -6.69
CA PHE A 37 6.58 -3.72 -7.54
C PHE A 37 7.62 -2.63 -7.69
N HIS A 38 7.92 -2.26 -8.94
CA HIS A 38 8.78 -1.13 -9.22
C HIS A 38 8.01 0.18 -9.02
N VAL A 39 8.51 1.03 -8.13
CA VAL A 39 7.94 2.36 -7.84
C VAL A 39 9.04 3.39 -8.09
N PRO A 40 9.06 4.06 -9.26
CA PRO A 40 10.20 4.86 -9.71
C PRO A 40 10.35 6.22 -9.00
N GLN A 41 9.37 6.62 -8.18
CA GLN A 41 9.37 7.89 -7.46
C GLN A 41 8.89 7.66 -6.03
N MET A 42 9.69 8.11 -5.06
CA MET A 42 9.37 8.14 -3.63
C MET A 42 9.15 9.59 -3.20
#